data_AF-A0A377BMU0-F1
#
_entry.id   AF-A0A377BMU0-F1
#
_cell.length_a   1.000
_cell.length_b   1.000
_cell.length_c   1.000
_cell.angle_alpha   90.00
_cell.angle_beta   90.00
_cell.angle_gamma   90.00
#
_symmetry.space_group_name_H-M   'P 1'
#
loop_
_entity.id
_entity.type
_entity.pdbx_description
1 polymer ?
#
loop_
_entity_poly.entity_id
_entity_poly.type
_entity_poly.pdbx_seq_one_letter_code
_entity_poly.pdbx_strand_id
1 'polypeptide(L)'
;MPLHNLTRFPRLEFIGAPTPLEYLPRFSDYLGREIFIKRDDVTPMAMGGNKLRKLEFLAADALREGADTLITAGAIQSNHVRQTAAVAAKLGLHCVALLENPIGTTAENYLTNGNRLLLDLFNTQIEMCDALTDPNAQLEELATRVEAQGFRPYVIPVGGSNALGALGYVESALEIAQQCEGRLIFRRWWSHRAVPELTPDWLLGWNT
;
A
#
# COMPACT_ATOMS: atom_id res chain seq x y z
N MET A 1 -15.00 22.20 4.38
CA MET A 1 -13.85 21.28 4.30
C MET A 1 -14.26 19.92 4.88
N PRO A 2 -14.68 18.93 4.06
CA PRO A 2 -15.26 17.67 4.55
C PRO A 2 -14.25 16.68 5.19
N LEU A 3 -12.96 17.05 5.31
CA LEU A 3 -11.86 16.12 5.58
C LEU A 3 -11.15 16.33 6.93
N HIS A 4 -11.69 17.17 7.83
CA HIS A 4 -11.17 17.30 9.22
C HIS A 4 -11.18 15.96 9.96
N ASN A 5 -11.93 14.97 9.46
CA ASN A 5 -12.00 13.64 10.04
C ASN A 5 -10.73 12.79 9.81
N LEU A 6 -9.88 13.10 8.83
CA LEU A 6 -8.65 12.32 8.58
C LEU A 6 -7.62 12.48 9.71
N THR A 7 -7.55 13.66 10.34
CA THR A 7 -6.62 13.92 11.46
C THR A 7 -6.97 13.14 12.73
N ARG A 8 -8.08 12.40 12.74
CA ARG A 8 -8.49 11.52 13.85
C ARG A 8 -7.78 10.17 13.83
N PHE A 9 -7.16 9.80 12.71
CA PHE A 9 -6.43 8.54 12.57
C PHE A 9 -4.93 8.81 12.76
N PRO A 10 -4.28 8.15 13.74
CA PRO A 10 -2.83 8.23 13.90
C PRO A 10 -2.11 7.84 12.61
N ARG A 11 -1.06 8.59 12.27
CA ARG A 11 -0.26 8.40 11.06
C ARG A 11 1.21 8.66 11.40
N LEU A 12 2.10 7.77 10.95
CA LEU A 12 3.54 8.00 10.96
C LEU A 12 3.95 8.80 9.72
N GLU A 13 5.05 9.55 9.81
CA GLU A 13 5.59 10.30 8.67
C GLU A 13 6.73 9.52 8.01
N PHE A 14 6.42 8.78 6.96
CA PHE A 14 7.41 8.04 6.16
C PHE A 14 7.69 8.69 4.81
N ILE A 15 6.73 9.41 4.23
CA ILE A 15 6.86 10.01 2.89
C ILE A 15 7.44 11.42 2.97
N GLY A 16 7.06 12.20 3.98
CA GLY A 16 7.41 13.61 4.10
C GLY A 16 6.62 14.48 3.11
N ALA A 17 7.32 15.09 2.16
CA ALA A 17 6.69 16.00 1.20
C ALA A 17 5.75 15.28 0.20
N PRO A 18 4.70 15.94 -0.31
CA PRO A 18 3.83 15.37 -1.35
C PRO A 18 4.61 14.92 -2.58
N THR A 19 4.34 13.69 -3.05
CA THR A 19 5.08 13.13 -4.20
C THR A 19 4.80 13.93 -5.49
N PRO A 20 5.75 14.02 -6.43
CA PRO A 20 5.57 14.85 -7.63
C PRO A 20 4.37 14.48 -8.51
N LEU A 21 3.75 15.49 -9.12
CA LEU A 21 2.78 15.34 -10.21
C LEU A 21 3.35 16.00 -11.47
N GLU A 22 3.78 15.17 -12.42
CA GLU A 22 4.61 15.56 -13.56
C GLU A 22 3.83 15.49 -14.86
N TYR A 23 4.01 16.47 -15.74
CA TYR A 23 3.53 16.40 -17.12
C TYR A 23 4.50 15.53 -17.93
N LEU A 24 3.97 14.65 -18.79
CA LEU A 24 4.77 13.80 -19.66
C LEU A 24 4.75 14.35 -21.10
N PRO A 25 5.55 15.37 -21.46
CA PRO A 25 5.41 16.09 -22.74
C PRO A 25 5.60 15.19 -23.95
N ARG A 26 6.64 14.36 -23.96
CA ARG A 26 6.94 13.46 -25.09
C ARG A 26 5.87 12.38 -25.28
N PHE A 27 5.35 11.84 -24.18
CA PHE A 27 4.31 10.82 -24.25
C PHE A 27 2.95 11.42 -24.61
N SER A 28 2.71 12.65 -24.16
CA SER A 28 1.51 13.40 -24.51
C SER A 28 1.45 13.74 -25.99
N ASP A 29 2.59 14.18 -26.56
CA ASP A 29 2.74 14.43 -27.99
C ASP A 29 2.49 13.16 -28.82
N TYR A 30 3.14 12.05 -28.45
CA TYR A 30 2.96 10.76 -29.11
C TYR A 30 1.49 10.28 -29.15
N LEU A 31 0.73 10.50 -28.06
CA LEU A 31 -0.67 10.08 -27.97
C LEU A 31 -1.68 11.14 -28.43
N GLY A 32 -1.25 12.36 -28.73
CA GLY A 32 -2.15 13.49 -28.99
C GLY A 32 -3.09 13.81 -27.81
N ARG A 33 -2.65 13.59 -26.57
CA ARG A 33 -3.44 13.81 -25.35
C ARG A 33 -2.55 14.26 -24.20
N GLU A 34 -3.02 15.18 -23.36
CA GLU A 34 -2.31 15.55 -22.15
C GLU A 34 -2.29 14.39 -21.14
N ILE A 35 -1.09 13.88 -20.84
CA ILE A 35 -0.85 12.82 -19.85
C ILE A 35 0.02 13.35 -18.72
N PHE A 36 -0.41 13.07 -17.50
CA PHE A 36 0.33 13.35 -16.26
C PHE A 36 0.60 12.05 -15.51
N ILE A 37 1.60 12.07 -14.65
CA ILE A 37 1.93 10.96 -13.75
C ILE A 37 2.09 11.47 -12.32
N LYS A 38 1.46 10.77 -11.37
CA LYS A 38 1.65 10.97 -9.92
C LYS A 38 2.70 9.96 -9.43
N ARG A 39 3.84 10.48 -8.97
CA ARG A 39 5.08 9.72 -8.72
C ARG A 39 5.15 9.09 -7.34
N ASP A 40 4.15 8.28 -6.98
CA ASP A 40 4.14 7.53 -5.72
C ASP A 40 5.21 6.41 -5.67
N ASP A 41 5.92 6.17 -6.77
CA ASP A 41 7.15 5.37 -6.82
C ASP A 41 8.34 6.08 -6.13
N VAL A 42 8.36 7.41 -6.07
CA VAL A 42 9.47 8.22 -5.52
C VAL A 42 9.30 8.46 -4.01
N THR A 43 8.90 7.43 -3.27
CA THR A 43 8.85 7.51 -1.80
C THR A 43 10.19 7.06 -1.20
N PRO A 44 10.63 7.64 -0.06
CA PRO A 44 12.04 7.61 0.34
C PRO A 44 12.53 6.26 0.89
N MET A 45 11.64 5.30 1.14
CA MET A 45 12.00 4.05 1.79
C MET A 45 12.06 2.88 0.82
N ALA A 46 13.20 2.19 0.82
CA ALA A 46 13.40 0.89 0.20
C ALA A 46 12.91 0.81 -1.27
N MET A 47 13.29 1.78 -2.11
CA MET A 47 12.86 1.91 -3.52
C MET A 47 11.39 2.32 -3.74
N GLY A 48 10.69 2.70 -2.68
CA GLY A 48 9.40 3.39 -2.75
C GLY A 48 8.21 2.56 -3.25
N GLY A 49 7.10 3.24 -3.51
CA GLY A 49 5.85 2.66 -3.99
C GLY A 49 4.64 2.94 -3.11
N ASN A 50 3.46 2.58 -3.64
CA ASN A 50 2.16 2.91 -3.08
C ASN A 50 1.88 2.38 -1.67
N LYS A 51 2.50 1.27 -1.26
CA LYS A 51 2.17 0.63 0.03
C LYS A 51 2.66 1.45 1.21
N LEU A 52 3.64 2.34 1.00
CA LEU A 52 4.14 3.19 2.08
C LEU A 52 3.06 4.14 2.62
N ARG A 53 2.22 4.71 1.74
CA ARG A 53 1.07 5.54 2.14
C ARG A 53 0.12 4.80 3.08
N LYS A 54 -0.10 3.51 2.83
CA LYS A 54 -0.95 2.67 3.65
C LYS A 54 -0.29 2.36 4.99
N LEU A 55 1.01 2.04 4.95
CA LEU A 55 1.81 1.66 6.10
C LEU A 55 1.99 2.80 7.10
N GLU A 56 1.92 4.06 6.68
CA GLU A 56 1.91 5.19 7.62
C GLU A 56 0.77 5.09 8.65
N PHE A 57 -0.42 4.62 8.25
CA PHE A 57 -1.56 4.40 9.15
C PHE A 57 -1.48 3.05 9.86
N LEU A 58 -1.18 1.98 9.11
CA LEU A 58 -1.15 0.62 9.66
C LEU A 58 -0.04 0.44 10.70
N ALA A 59 1.15 1.00 10.46
CA ALA A 59 2.25 0.92 11.43
C ALA A 59 2.01 1.85 12.63
N ALA A 60 1.35 2.99 12.45
CA ALA A 60 0.92 3.81 13.59
C ALA A 60 -0.02 3.04 14.51
N ASP A 61 -0.94 2.28 13.92
CA ASP A 61 -1.90 1.46 14.64
C ASP A 61 -1.24 0.26 15.33
N ALA A 62 -0.31 -0.42 14.66
CA ALA A 62 0.50 -1.48 15.26
C ALA A 62 1.27 -0.98 16.50
N LEU A 63 1.89 0.19 16.42
CA LEU A 63 2.58 0.79 17.57
C LEU A 63 1.61 1.16 18.70
N ARG A 64 0.41 1.66 18.37
CA ARG A 64 -0.65 1.99 19.34
C ARG A 64 -1.11 0.75 20.11
N GLU A 65 -1.17 -0.41 19.46
CA GLU A 65 -1.51 -1.69 20.08
C GLU A 65 -0.32 -2.32 20.84
N GLY A 66 0.87 -1.74 20.71
CA GLY A 66 2.10 -2.21 21.34
C GLY A 66 2.66 -3.47 20.69
N ALA A 67 2.40 -3.67 19.40
CA ALA A 67 2.98 -4.76 18.64
C ALA A 67 4.50 -4.61 18.56
N ASP A 68 5.20 -5.75 18.62
CA ASP A 68 6.65 -5.85 18.41
C ASP A 68 6.99 -6.53 17.08
N THR A 69 5.99 -7.10 16.39
CA THR A 69 6.15 -7.90 15.18
C THR A 69 5.08 -7.52 14.16
N LEU A 70 5.47 -7.29 12.92
CA LEU A 70 4.52 -7.14 11.80
C LEU A 70 4.44 -8.45 11.02
N ILE A 71 3.22 -8.92 10.73
CA ILE A 71 2.99 -10.11 9.92
C ILE A 71 2.22 -9.71 8.67
N THR A 72 2.67 -10.17 7.50
CA THR A 72 1.94 -9.96 6.25
C THR A 72 2.20 -11.07 5.23
N ALA A 73 1.49 -11.03 4.10
CA ALA A 73 1.58 -12.04 3.06
C ALA A 73 1.65 -11.45 1.65
N GLY A 74 2.17 -12.26 0.72
CA GLY A 74 2.09 -12.00 -0.72
C GLY A 74 3.00 -12.90 -1.53
N ALA A 75 3.09 -12.65 -2.84
CA ALA A 75 4.04 -13.35 -3.70
C ALA A 75 5.49 -13.12 -3.27
N ILE A 76 6.40 -14.03 -3.64
CA ILE A 76 7.86 -13.90 -3.43
C ILE A 76 8.40 -12.50 -3.84
N GLN A 77 7.88 -11.94 -4.94
CA GLN A 77 8.29 -10.62 -5.46
C GLN A 77 7.39 -9.46 -5.01
N SER A 78 6.67 -9.60 -3.90
CA SER A 78 5.70 -8.61 -3.44
C SER A 78 6.34 -7.29 -3.01
N ASN A 79 5.98 -6.21 -3.71
CA ASN A 79 6.33 -4.83 -3.31
C ASN A 79 5.79 -4.48 -1.91
N HIS A 80 4.64 -5.06 -1.53
CA HIS A 80 4.02 -4.83 -0.24
C HIS A 80 4.85 -5.43 0.89
N VAL A 81 5.20 -6.71 0.78
CA VAL A 81 6.02 -7.39 1.79
C VAL A 81 7.34 -6.64 1.96
N ARG A 82 7.98 -6.24 0.85
CA ARG A 82 9.22 -5.45 0.89
C ARG A 82 9.06 -4.12 1.65
N GLN A 83 7.97 -3.37 1.44
CA GLN A 83 7.77 -2.12 2.19
C GLN A 83 7.41 -2.36 3.66
N THR A 84 6.63 -3.40 3.95
CA THR A 84 6.31 -3.79 5.34
C THR A 84 7.57 -4.19 6.10
N ALA A 85 8.43 -5.01 5.51
CA ALA A 85 9.72 -5.39 6.08
C ALA A 85 10.65 -4.18 6.30
N ALA A 86 10.72 -3.26 5.33
CA ALA A 86 11.51 -2.05 5.48
C ALA A 86 11.00 -1.13 6.61
N VAL A 87 9.67 -1.00 6.75
CA VAL A 87 9.03 -0.28 7.85
C VAL A 87 9.33 -0.95 9.20
N ALA A 88 9.19 -2.27 9.28
CA ALA A 88 9.50 -3.03 10.49
C ALA A 88 10.95 -2.81 10.93
N ALA A 89 11.91 -3.03 10.02
CA ALA A 89 13.34 -2.81 10.28
C ALA A 89 13.64 -1.37 10.72
N LYS A 90 13.01 -0.36 10.10
CA LYS A 90 13.18 1.05 10.48
C LYS A 90 12.63 1.36 11.89
N LEU A 91 11.52 0.75 12.27
CA LEU A 91 10.87 0.96 13.57
C LEU A 91 11.45 0.07 14.68
N GLY A 92 12.36 -0.87 14.35
CA GLY A 92 12.88 -1.85 15.30
C GLY A 92 11.88 -2.95 15.65
N LEU A 93 10.90 -3.20 14.78
CA LEU A 93 9.94 -4.31 14.89
C LEU A 93 10.47 -5.54 14.15
N HIS A 94 10.09 -6.72 14.61
CA HIS A 94 10.25 -7.95 13.83
C HIS A 94 9.31 -7.93 12.62
N CYS A 95 9.65 -8.71 11.59
CA CYS A 95 8.79 -8.90 10.42
C CYS A 95 8.72 -10.38 10.08
N VAL A 96 7.50 -10.90 9.94
CA VAL A 96 7.24 -12.24 9.43
C VAL A 96 6.44 -12.14 8.13
N ALA A 97 6.93 -12.79 7.08
CA ALA A 97 6.32 -12.77 5.76
C ALA A 97 5.91 -14.16 5.32
N LEU A 98 4.62 -14.36 5.05
CA LEU A 98 4.09 -15.57 4.42
C LEU A 98 4.12 -15.40 2.90
N LEU A 99 4.94 -16.21 2.22
CA LEU A 99 5.20 -16.09 0.79
C LEU A 99 4.71 -17.28 -0.02
N GLU A 100 4.11 -17.01 -1.17
CA GLU A 100 3.79 -18.00 -2.20
C GLU A 100 4.56 -17.76 -3.50
N ASN A 101 4.68 -18.81 -4.33
CA ASN A 101 5.14 -18.72 -5.71
C ASN A 101 3.94 -18.85 -6.67
N PRO A 102 3.19 -17.76 -6.93
CA PRO A 102 1.90 -17.85 -7.62
C PRO A 102 2.02 -18.22 -9.11
N ILE A 103 3.22 -18.11 -9.68
CA ILE A 103 3.49 -18.43 -11.09
C ILE A 103 4.20 -19.78 -11.26
N GLY A 104 4.48 -20.50 -10.17
CA GLY A 104 5.13 -21.81 -10.20
C GLY A 104 6.49 -21.83 -10.91
N THR A 105 7.19 -20.70 -11.00
CA THR A 105 8.45 -20.61 -11.73
C THR A 105 9.60 -21.17 -10.91
N THR A 106 10.59 -21.74 -11.59
CA THR A 106 11.88 -22.15 -11.01
C THR A 106 13.01 -21.17 -11.33
N ALA A 107 12.70 -20.02 -11.95
CA ALA A 107 13.68 -19.04 -12.35
C ALA A 107 14.37 -18.41 -11.11
N GLU A 108 15.69 -18.52 -11.05
CA GLU A 108 16.52 -18.09 -9.92
C GLU A 108 16.28 -16.62 -9.54
N ASN A 109 16.23 -15.72 -10.52
CA ASN A 109 15.97 -14.30 -10.28
C ASN A 109 14.61 -14.04 -9.62
N TYR A 110 13.59 -14.82 -9.97
CA TYR A 110 12.29 -14.70 -9.30
C TYR A 110 12.35 -15.21 -7.86
N LEU A 111 13.07 -16.32 -7.63
CA LEU A 111 13.12 -16.99 -6.34
C LEU A 111 14.04 -16.31 -5.32
N THR A 112 15.02 -15.51 -5.76
CA THR A 112 16.08 -15.02 -4.86
C THR A 112 16.45 -13.55 -5.04
N ASN A 113 16.20 -12.94 -6.21
CA ASN A 113 16.61 -11.57 -6.50
C ASN A 113 15.46 -10.56 -6.25
N GLY A 114 15.65 -9.29 -6.60
CA GLY A 114 14.59 -8.27 -6.56
C GLY A 114 14.07 -8.02 -5.14
N ASN A 115 12.74 -7.99 -4.98
CA ASN A 115 12.12 -7.75 -3.67
C ASN A 115 12.49 -8.84 -2.67
N ARG A 116 12.61 -10.11 -3.12
CA ARG A 116 12.97 -11.23 -2.26
C ARG A 116 14.35 -11.06 -1.64
N LEU A 117 15.34 -10.58 -2.38
CA LEU A 117 16.67 -10.27 -1.87
C LEU A 117 16.61 -9.22 -0.74
N LEU A 118 15.80 -8.18 -0.93
CA LEU A 118 15.66 -7.11 0.06
C LEU A 118 15.07 -7.61 1.39
N LEU A 119 14.24 -8.65 1.37
CA LEU A 119 13.69 -9.25 2.60
C LEU A 119 14.81 -9.84 3.48
N ASP A 120 15.81 -10.48 2.88
CA ASP A 120 16.98 -11.00 3.62
C ASP A 120 17.78 -9.84 4.25
N LEU A 121 17.99 -8.75 3.50
CA LEU A 121 18.70 -7.56 4.00
C LEU A 121 17.96 -6.86 5.14
N PHE A 122 16.63 -6.93 5.16
CA PHE A 122 15.80 -6.45 6.27
C PHE A 122 15.62 -7.47 7.40
N ASN A 123 16.33 -8.61 7.33
CA ASN A 123 16.27 -9.69 8.32
C ASN A 123 14.83 -10.18 8.57
N THR A 124 14.05 -10.32 7.49
CA THR A 124 12.66 -10.78 7.55
C THR A 124 12.61 -12.28 7.79
N GLN A 125 11.79 -12.73 8.75
CA GLN A 125 11.48 -14.15 8.88
C GLN A 125 10.51 -14.54 7.77
N ILE A 126 10.87 -15.53 6.97
CA ILE A 126 10.08 -15.95 5.81
C ILE A 126 9.50 -17.33 6.08
N GLU A 127 8.18 -17.46 5.90
CA GLU A 127 7.48 -18.74 5.84
C GLU A 127 6.94 -18.93 4.42
N MET A 128 7.19 -20.09 3.82
CA MET A 128 6.67 -20.42 2.50
C MET A 128 5.36 -21.19 2.63
N CYS A 129 4.37 -20.86 1.81
CA CYS A 129 3.18 -21.68 1.62
C CYS A 129 3.02 -22.03 0.13
N ASP A 130 2.33 -23.15 -0.14
CA ASP A 130 2.06 -23.57 -1.52
C ASP A 130 1.20 -22.55 -2.27
N ALA A 131 0.16 -22.05 -1.60
CA ALA A 131 -0.72 -20.99 -2.10
C ALA A 131 -1.41 -20.24 -0.96
N LEU A 132 -1.68 -18.96 -1.21
CA LEU A 132 -2.47 -18.09 -0.34
C LEU A 132 -3.98 -18.26 -0.64
N THR A 133 -4.53 -19.45 -0.34
CA THR A 133 -5.94 -19.81 -0.66
C THR A 133 -6.95 -19.04 0.18
N ASP A 134 -6.67 -18.85 1.46
CA ASP A 134 -7.37 -17.95 2.37
C ASP A 134 -6.33 -17.14 3.16
N PRO A 135 -5.84 -16.02 2.59
CA PRO A 135 -4.75 -15.28 3.20
C PRO A 135 -5.07 -14.76 4.59
N ASN A 136 -6.34 -14.47 4.90
CA ASN A 136 -6.73 -13.95 6.21
C ASN A 136 -6.61 -15.05 7.27
N ALA A 137 -7.21 -16.21 7.01
CA ALA A 137 -7.12 -17.35 7.93
C ALA A 137 -5.66 -17.83 8.11
N GLN A 138 -4.89 -17.88 7.03
CA GLN A 138 -3.48 -18.27 7.08
C GLN A 138 -2.62 -17.27 7.89
N LEU A 139 -2.89 -15.97 7.76
CA LEU A 139 -2.22 -14.94 8.54
C LEU A 139 -2.60 -14.99 10.03
N GLU A 140 -3.87 -15.28 10.35
CA GLU A 140 -4.34 -15.45 11.73
C GLU A 140 -3.71 -16.69 12.39
N GLU A 141 -3.60 -17.80 11.66
CA GLU A 141 -2.91 -19.00 12.14
C GLU A 141 -1.43 -18.70 12.40
N LEU A 142 -0.76 -18.03 11.46
CA LEU A 142 0.63 -17.60 11.62
C LEU A 142 0.80 -16.68 12.83
N ALA A 143 -0.09 -15.70 13.01
CA ALA A 143 -0.07 -14.79 14.15
C ALA A 143 -0.20 -15.56 15.48
N THR A 144 -1.12 -16.52 15.56
CA THR A 144 -1.28 -17.36 16.75
C THR A 144 0.00 -18.12 17.09
N ARG A 145 0.72 -18.65 16.08
CA ARG A 145 2.00 -19.34 16.28
C ARG A 145 3.13 -18.39 16.70
N VAL A 146 3.12 -17.15 16.22
CA VAL A 146 4.08 -16.11 16.62
C VAL A 146 3.81 -15.61 18.04
N GLU A 147 2.54 -15.43 18.43
CA GLU A 147 2.13 -15.12 19.82
C GLU A 147 2.58 -16.21 20.79
N ALA A 148 2.43 -17.48 20.43
CA ALA A 148 2.86 -18.61 21.25
C ALA A 148 4.37 -18.64 21.51
N GLN A 149 5.18 -17.91 20.72
CA GLN A 149 6.63 -17.74 20.92
C GLN A 149 6.97 -16.55 21.83
N GLY A 150 5.97 -15.81 22.33
CA GLY A 150 6.13 -14.68 23.25
C GLY A 150 6.21 -13.32 22.57
N PHE A 151 5.92 -13.24 21.26
CA PHE A 151 5.84 -11.98 20.51
C PHE A 151 4.42 -11.39 20.54
N ARG A 152 4.30 -10.13 20.11
CA ARG A 152 3.03 -9.40 19.96
C ARG A 152 2.84 -8.99 18.50
N PRO A 153 2.27 -9.87 17.66
CA PRO A 153 2.13 -9.62 16.24
C PRO A 153 0.97 -8.68 15.92
N TYR A 154 1.16 -7.87 14.89
CA TYR A 154 0.11 -7.11 14.21
C TYR A 154 -0.01 -7.62 12.77
N VAL A 155 -1.19 -8.11 12.41
CA VAL A 155 -1.46 -8.65 11.08
C VAL A 155 -1.82 -7.52 10.12
N ILE A 156 -1.03 -7.41 9.05
CA ILE A 156 -1.30 -6.53 7.92
C ILE A 156 -1.83 -7.39 6.76
N PRO A 157 -3.08 -7.19 6.32
CA PRO A 157 -3.69 -8.00 5.27
C PRO A 157 -2.96 -7.82 3.94
N VAL A 158 -3.15 -8.75 3.01
CA VAL A 158 -2.51 -8.73 1.69
C VAL A 158 -2.64 -7.35 1.02
N GLY A 159 -1.49 -6.77 0.69
CA GLY A 159 -1.38 -5.47 0.04
C GLY A 159 -1.73 -4.25 0.91
N GLY A 160 -1.89 -4.44 2.24
CA GLY A 160 -2.36 -3.44 3.20
C GLY A 160 -3.77 -2.93 2.89
N SER A 161 -4.59 -3.76 2.25
CA SER A 161 -5.87 -3.34 1.68
C SER A 161 -7.03 -3.54 2.65
N ASN A 162 -7.07 -2.71 3.68
CA ASN A 162 -8.23 -2.56 4.57
C ASN A 162 -8.65 -1.08 4.63
N ALA A 163 -9.73 -0.79 5.36
CA ALA A 163 -10.26 0.57 5.48
C ALA A 163 -9.22 1.57 6.03
N LEU A 164 -8.44 1.17 7.03
CA LEU A 164 -7.40 2.00 7.65
C LEU A 164 -6.26 2.31 6.66
N GLY A 165 -5.71 1.29 6.01
CA GLY A 165 -4.64 1.47 5.03
C GLY A 165 -5.08 2.28 3.80
N ALA A 166 -6.36 2.19 3.42
CA ALA A 166 -6.91 2.98 2.32
C ALA A 166 -6.90 4.50 2.59
N LEU A 167 -6.86 4.94 3.86
CA LEU A 167 -6.77 6.36 4.20
C LEU A 167 -5.55 7.06 3.59
N GLY A 168 -4.43 6.35 3.44
CA GLY A 168 -3.24 6.88 2.75
C GLY A 168 -3.50 7.32 1.31
N TYR A 169 -4.48 6.71 0.63
CA TYR A 169 -4.89 7.13 -0.71
C TYR A 169 -6.03 8.15 -0.71
N VAL A 170 -6.80 8.25 0.38
CA VAL A 170 -7.70 9.41 0.60
C VAL A 170 -6.86 10.68 0.75
N GLU A 171 -5.74 10.63 1.47
CA GLU A 171 -4.78 11.73 1.58
C GLU A 171 -4.08 12.02 0.24
N SER A 172 -3.68 11.00 -0.51
CA SER A 172 -3.11 11.18 -1.86
C SER A 172 -4.06 11.92 -2.81
N ALA A 173 -5.38 11.67 -2.73
CA ALA A 173 -6.36 12.40 -3.52
C ALA A 173 -6.38 13.90 -3.21
N LEU A 174 -6.14 14.28 -1.94
CA LEU A 174 -5.99 15.69 -1.54
C LEU A 174 -4.73 16.31 -2.13
N GLU A 175 -3.60 15.61 -2.05
CA GLU A 175 -2.35 16.07 -2.68
C GLU A 175 -2.55 16.32 -4.17
N ILE A 176 -3.20 15.38 -4.87
CA ILE A 176 -3.48 15.50 -6.30
C ILE A 176 -4.37 16.71 -6.58
N ALA A 177 -5.46 16.88 -5.83
CA ALA A 177 -6.37 18.02 -6.01
C ALA A 177 -5.64 19.36 -5.84
N GLN A 178 -4.80 19.50 -4.80
CA GLN A 178 -4.00 20.68 -4.54
C GLN A 178 -2.93 20.92 -5.62
N GLN A 179 -2.22 19.88 -6.06
CA GLN A 179 -1.19 19.96 -7.11
C GLN A 179 -1.77 20.30 -8.49
N CYS A 180 -3.04 19.99 -8.70
CA CYS A 180 -3.80 20.31 -9.91
C CYS A 180 -4.47 21.69 -9.85
N GLU A 181 -4.59 22.29 -8.67
CA GLU A 181 -5.17 23.63 -8.51
C GLU A 181 -4.33 24.66 -9.28
N GLY A 182 -5.00 25.47 -10.11
CA GLY A 182 -4.34 26.41 -11.03
C GLY A 182 -3.91 25.83 -12.38
N ARG A 183 -3.99 24.51 -12.60
CA ARG A 183 -3.77 23.90 -13.94
C ARG A 183 -5.09 23.91 -14.74
N LEU A 184 -5.14 24.65 -15.84
CA LEU A 184 -6.34 24.90 -16.68
C LEU A 184 -7.08 23.62 -17.11
N ILE A 185 -6.37 22.50 -17.22
CA ILE A 185 -6.86 21.21 -17.70
C ILE A 185 -7.88 20.59 -16.73
N PHE A 186 -7.67 20.73 -15.42
CA PHE A 186 -8.56 20.15 -14.40
C PHE A 186 -9.85 20.97 -14.19
N ARG A 187 -9.81 22.29 -14.45
CA ARG A 187 -11.01 23.14 -14.41
C ARG A 187 -12.08 22.68 -15.40
N ARG A 188 -11.70 22.14 -16.56
CA ARG A 188 -12.64 21.66 -17.58
C ARG A 188 -13.26 20.31 -17.22
N TRP A 189 -12.53 19.44 -16.52
CA TRP A 189 -13.03 18.14 -16.06
C TRP A 189 -13.99 18.28 -14.88
N TRP A 190 -13.68 19.16 -13.92
CA TRP A 190 -14.52 19.38 -12.74
C TRP A 190 -15.76 20.23 -13.02
N SER A 191 -15.70 21.15 -13.99
CA SER A 191 -16.86 21.99 -14.36
C SER A 191 -17.93 21.27 -15.18
N HIS A 192 -17.62 20.11 -15.79
CA HIS A 192 -18.57 19.34 -16.59
C HIS A 192 -19.26 18.21 -15.79
N ARG A 193 -19.00 18.10 -14.49
CA ARG A 193 -19.75 17.26 -13.56
C ARG A 193 -20.14 18.07 -12.32
N ALA A 194 -21.08 19.00 -12.49
CA ALA A 194 -22.05 19.18 -11.42
C ALA A 194 -22.63 17.78 -11.14
N VAL A 195 -22.44 17.28 -9.91
CA VAL A 195 -23.04 16.03 -9.45
C VAL A 195 -24.55 16.16 -9.67
N PRO A 196 -25.19 15.42 -10.60
CA PRO A 196 -26.63 15.37 -10.64
C PRO A 196 -27.08 14.69 -9.35
N GLU A 197 -28.14 15.21 -8.72
CA GLU A 197 -28.78 14.61 -7.56
C GLU A 197 -28.86 13.08 -7.72
N LEU A 198 -28.35 12.34 -6.74
CA LEU A 198 -28.41 10.89 -6.70
C LEU A 198 -29.88 10.46 -6.53
N THR A 199 -30.55 10.11 -7.62
CA THR A 199 -31.76 9.29 -7.58
C THR A 199 -31.40 7.80 -7.42
N PRO A 200 -32.23 6.98 -6.75
CA PRO A 200 -31.81 5.71 -6.15
C PRO A 200 -31.79 4.49 -7.10
N ASP A 201 -31.58 4.67 -8.40
CA ASP A 201 -31.85 3.59 -9.38
C ASP A 201 -30.63 2.73 -9.74
N TRP A 202 -29.45 2.97 -9.16
CA TRP A 202 -28.22 2.24 -9.51
C TRP A 202 -27.95 0.98 -8.68
N LEU A 203 -28.82 0.61 -7.73
CA LEU A 203 -28.61 -0.50 -6.79
C LEU A 203 -29.06 -1.89 -7.28
N LEU A 204 -29.49 -2.05 -8.53
CA LEU A 204 -29.92 -3.34 -9.08
C LEU A 204 -29.10 -3.71 -10.32
N GLY A 205 -27.98 -4.42 -10.12
CA GLY A 205 -27.20 -4.87 -11.27
C GLY A 205 -25.95 -5.69 -11.00
N TRP A 206 -25.88 -6.46 -9.90
CA TRP A 206 -24.86 -7.49 -9.70
C TRP A 206 -25.48 -8.70 -9.02
N ASN A 207 -26.12 -9.56 -9.81
CA ASN A 207 -26.39 -10.96 -9.47
C ASN A 207 -26.60 -11.75 -10.77
N THR A 208 -25.50 -12.22 -11.35
CA THR A 208 -25.35 -13.46 -12.13
C THR A 208 -23.87 -13.78 -12.23
#